data_AF-A0A4U8UU00-F1
#
_entry.id   AF-A0A4U8UU00-F1
#
_cell.length_a   1.000
_cell.length_b   1.000
_cell.length_c   1.000
_cell.angle_alpha   90.00
_cell.angle_beta   90.00
_cell.angle_gamma   90.00
#
_symmetry.space_group_name_H-M   'P 1'
#
loop_
_entity.id
_entity.type
_entity.pdbx_description
1 polymer ?
#
loop_
_entity_poly.entity_id
_entity_poly.type
_entity_poly.pdbx_seq_one_letter_code
_entity_poly.pdbx_strand_id
1 'polypeptide(L)'
;MFLLETSVARETTTLRKQIHFKLLKVIVYNKSRQYAGHTIAIDADPTDDVLRLKEKIEEQTKIPTDIQHLLFGISVPQNDKTVEQMGVQEGYTLYSVPTYVEVPSMPNL
;
A
#
# COMPACT_ATOMS: atom_id res chain seq x y z
N MET A 1 -28.13 -12.73 -42.33
CA MET A 1 -28.20 -13.65 -41.17
C MET A 1 -26.87 -13.55 -40.45
N PHE A 2 -26.77 -12.60 -39.52
CA PHE A 2 -25.61 -12.30 -38.70
C PHE A 2 -25.63 -13.21 -37.46
N LEU A 3 -24.44 -13.65 -36.99
CA LEU A 3 -24.08 -14.04 -35.60
C LEU A 3 -23.22 -15.32 -35.54
N LEU A 4 -21.92 -15.20 -35.86
CA LEU A 4 -20.89 -16.15 -35.36
C LEU A 4 -19.57 -15.46 -34.94
N GLU A 5 -19.58 -14.14 -34.71
CA GLU A 5 -18.36 -13.38 -34.34
C GLU A 5 -18.31 -12.92 -32.86
N THR A 6 -19.10 -13.53 -31.97
CA THR A 6 -19.22 -13.03 -30.58
C THR A 6 -18.49 -13.87 -29.52
N SER A 7 -17.80 -14.96 -29.89
CA SER A 7 -17.07 -15.78 -28.91
C SER A 7 -15.58 -15.42 -28.81
N VAL A 8 -14.89 -15.15 -29.93
CA VAL A 8 -13.44 -14.91 -29.92
C VAL A 8 -13.06 -13.53 -29.37
N ALA A 9 -13.98 -12.55 -29.41
CA ALA A 9 -13.73 -11.20 -28.87
C ALA A 9 -13.80 -11.12 -27.34
N ARG A 10 -14.39 -12.13 -26.67
CA ARG A 10 -14.51 -12.15 -25.19
C ARG A 10 -13.29 -12.75 -24.50
N GLU A 11 -12.49 -13.55 -25.20
CA GLU A 11 -11.29 -14.17 -24.64
C GLU A 11 -10.04 -13.29 -24.75
N THR A 12 -10.04 -12.29 -25.64
CA THR A 12 -8.88 -11.38 -25.84
C THR A 12 -8.90 -10.14 -24.94
N THR A 13 -10.01 -9.84 -24.27
CA THR A 13 -10.11 -8.70 -23.34
C THR A 13 -9.57 -9.07 -21.94
N THR A 14 -9.49 -10.35 -21.60
CA THR A 14 -9.09 -10.83 -20.27
C THR A 14 -7.57 -10.97 -20.09
N LEU A 15 -6.77 -10.88 -21.17
CA LEU A 15 -5.32 -11.18 -21.14
C LEU A 15 -4.40 -9.95 -21.15
N ARG A 16 -4.93 -8.74 -20.99
CA ARG A 16 -4.13 -7.52 -20.77
C ARG A 16 -4.70 -6.64 -19.66
N LYS A 17 -4.97 -7.22 -18.48
CA LYS A 17 -4.76 -6.43 -17.26
C LYS A 17 -3.26 -6.27 -17.15
N GLN A 18 -2.76 -5.24 -17.82
CA GLN A 18 -1.38 -4.85 -17.79
C GLN A 18 -1.00 -4.68 -16.31
N ILE A 19 -0.13 -5.58 -15.85
CA ILE A 19 0.32 -5.64 -14.47
C ILE A 19 1.13 -4.37 -14.22
N HIS A 20 0.43 -3.31 -13.83
CA HIS A 20 1.03 -2.02 -13.49
C HIS A 20 1.31 -2.03 -11.99
N PHE A 21 2.40 -2.69 -11.60
CA PHE A 21 2.95 -2.49 -10.26
C PHE A 21 3.41 -1.05 -10.12
N LYS A 22 3.00 -0.39 -9.04
CA LYS A 22 3.48 0.94 -8.67
C LYS A 22 4.52 0.76 -7.56
N LEU A 23 5.73 1.26 -7.78
CA LEU A 23 6.71 1.36 -6.71
C LEU A 23 6.38 2.57 -5.84
N LEU A 24 5.97 2.33 -4.60
CA LEU A 24 5.65 3.39 -3.66
C LEU A 24 6.81 3.57 -2.68
N LYS A 25 7.20 4.83 -2.48
CA LYS A 25 8.12 5.19 -1.41
C LYS A 25 7.31 5.43 -0.15
N VAL A 26 7.70 4.80 0.95
CA VAL A 26 7.07 5.00 2.25
C VAL A 26 8.12 5.54 3.21
N ILE A 27 7.91 6.74 3.73
CA ILE A 27 8.69 7.29 4.82
C ILE A 27 8.07 6.81 6.11
N VAL A 28 8.83 6.00 6.85
CA VAL A 28 8.44 5.46 8.14
C VAL A 28 9.07 6.33 9.21
N TYR A 29 8.24 6.97 10.03
CA TYR A 29 8.69 7.74 11.17
C TYR A 29 8.52 6.90 12.44
N ASN A 30 9.63 6.54 13.07
CA ASN A 30 9.64 6.00 14.43
C ASN A 30 10.20 7.07 15.39
N LYS A 31 9.63 7.22 16.59
CA LYS A 31 10.10 8.20 17.58
C LYS A 31 11.40 7.78 18.25
N SER A 32 11.74 6.50 18.22
CA SER A 32 13.03 5.95 18.61
C SER A 32 14.05 6.10 17.48
N ARG A 33 15.29 6.42 17.84
CA ARG A 33 16.37 6.80 16.91
C ARG A 33 16.68 5.76 15.81
N GLN A 34 16.15 4.54 15.89
CA GLN A 34 16.44 3.47 14.94
C GLN A 34 15.73 3.63 13.58
N TYR A 35 14.56 4.30 13.52
CA TYR A 35 13.86 4.58 12.24
C TYR A 35 13.32 6.01 12.12
N ALA A 36 14.07 7.01 12.63
CA ALA A 36 13.73 8.40 12.42
C ALA A 36 13.90 8.78 10.93
N GLY A 37 12.82 8.74 10.15
CA GLY A 37 12.82 9.14 8.73
C GLY A 37 13.39 8.08 7.78
N HIS A 38 13.34 6.80 8.14
CA HIS A 38 13.78 5.72 7.25
C HIS A 38 12.80 5.59 6.07
N THR A 39 13.32 5.61 4.84
CA THR A 39 12.52 5.43 3.63
C THR A 39 12.62 3.99 3.18
N ILE A 40 11.50 3.29 3.11
CA ILE A 40 11.40 1.97 2.50
C ILE A 40 10.69 2.06 1.15
N ALA A 41 10.92 1.07 0.29
CA ALA A 41 10.17 0.91 -0.95
C ALA A 41 9.28 -0.33 -0.82
N ILE A 42 8.01 -0.18 -1.19
CA ILE A 42 7.06 -1.29 -1.27
C ILE A 42 6.48 -1.36 -2.69
N ASP A 43 6.32 -2.58 -3.20
CA ASP A 43 5.55 -2.81 -4.42
C ASP A 43 4.06 -2.76 -4.07
N ALA A 44 3.28 -2.01 -4.85
CA ALA A 44 1.83 -1.91 -4.67
C ALA A 44 1.09 -2.24 -5.98
N ASP A 45 0.09 -3.12 -5.89
CA ASP A 45 -0.88 -3.32 -6.95
C ASP A 45 -2.00 -2.27 -6.83
N PRO A 46 -2.57 -1.77 -7.94
CA PRO A 46 -3.72 -0.85 -7.88
C PRO A 46 -4.91 -1.39 -7.08
N THR A 47 -5.05 -2.71 -7.00
CA THR A 47 -6.10 -3.42 -6.25
C THR A 47 -5.73 -3.71 -4.80
N ASP A 48 -4.48 -3.52 -4.39
CA ASP A 48 -4.09 -3.61 -2.98
C ASP A 48 -4.86 -2.55 -2.17
N ASP A 49 -5.40 -2.94 -1.02
CA ASP A 49 -6.01 -2.03 -0.07
C ASP A 49 -4.98 -1.48 0.94
N VAL A 50 -5.39 -0.47 1.70
CA VAL A 50 -4.53 0.16 2.71
C VAL A 50 -4.06 -0.84 3.77
N LEU A 51 -4.88 -1.82 4.12
CA LEU A 51 -4.47 -2.87 5.07
C LEU A 51 -3.30 -3.67 4.49
N ARG A 52 -3.39 -4.10 3.23
CA ARG A 52 -2.32 -4.82 2.55
C ARG A 52 -1.04 -4.00 2.45
N LEU A 53 -1.12 -2.69 2.25
CA LEU A 53 0.06 -1.81 2.27
C LEU A 53 0.73 -1.79 3.66
N LYS A 54 -0.05 -1.72 4.74
CA LYS A 54 0.48 -1.74 6.12
C LYS A 54 1.15 -3.07 6.46
N GLU A 55 0.61 -4.19 5.99
CA GLU A 55 1.25 -5.50 6.14
C GLU A 55 2.62 -5.53 5.44
N LYS A 56 2.74 -5.02 4.21
CA LYS A 56 4.03 -4.93 3.51
C LYS A 56 5.04 -4.06 4.26
N ILE A 57 4.57 -2.99 4.91
CA ILE A 57 5.42 -2.15 5.78
C ILE A 57 5.85 -2.94 7.03
N GLU A 58 4.95 -3.69 7.65
CA GLU A 58 5.25 -4.55 8.82
C GLU A 58 6.28 -5.63 8.45
N GLU A 59 6.14 -6.27 7.29
CA GLU A 59 7.07 -7.29 6.80
C GLU A 59 8.52 -6.77 6.80
N GLN A 60 8.73 -5.51 6.38
CA GLN A 60 10.04 -4.86 6.29
C GLN A 60 10.51 -4.19 7.58
N THR A 61 9.61 -3.55 8.33
CA THR A 61 9.96 -2.70 9.48
C THR A 61 9.76 -3.38 10.83
N LYS A 62 8.97 -4.46 10.86
CA LYS A 62 8.43 -5.12 12.05
C LYS A 62 7.48 -4.27 12.90
N ILE A 63 7.05 -3.11 12.40
CA ILE A 63 6.04 -2.28 13.08
C ILE A 63 4.66 -2.92 12.89
N PRO A 64 3.95 -3.33 13.96
CA PRO A 64 2.65 -3.97 13.84
C PRO A 64 1.62 -3.13 13.07
N THR A 65 0.87 -3.76 12.18
CA THR A 65 -0.10 -3.11 11.29
C THR A 65 -1.20 -2.32 12.02
N ASP A 66 -1.62 -2.79 13.19
CA ASP A 66 -2.67 -2.19 14.01
C ASP A 66 -2.30 -0.82 14.58
N ILE A 67 -1.00 -0.59 14.83
CA ILE A 67 -0.50 0.71 15.29
C ILE A 67 -0.05 1.62 14.15
N GLN A 68 -0.02 1.14 12.90
CA GLN A 68 0.38 1.96 11.76
C GLN A 68 -0.74 2.92 11.32
N HIS A 69 -0.41 4.22 11.25
CA HIS A 69 -1.20 5.25 10.57
C HIS A 69 -0.53 5.58 9.25
N LEU A 70 -1.10 5.03 8.18
CA LEU A 70 -0.68 5.37 6.82
C LEU A 70 -1.34 6.70 6.44
N LEU A 71 -0.55 7.67 5.99
CA LEU A 71 -1.02 8.96 5.50
C LEU A 71 -0.65 9.15 4.04
N PHE A 72 -1.60 9.70 3.28
CA PHE A 72 -1.38 10.22 1.95
C PHE A 72 -1.73 11.71 1.94
N GLY A 73 -0.72 12.57 1.77
CA GLY A 73 -0.85 14.00 2.01
C GLY A 73 -1.21 14.28 3.48
N ILE A 74 -2.42 14.81 3.72
CA ILE A 74 -2.94 15.10 5.07
C ILE A 74 -4.07 14.14 5.49
N SER A 75 -4.39 13.14 4.67
CA SER A 75 -5.52 12.24 4.90
C SER A 75 -5.06 10.86 5.35
N VAL A 76 -5.83 10.26 6.27
CA VAL A 76 -5.70 8.87 6.69
C VAL A 76 -6.76 8.05 5.95
N PRO A 77 -6.41 7.33 4.88
CA PRO A 77 -7.38 6.51 4.14
C PRO A 77 -7.86 5.32 4.99
N GLN A 78 -9.10 4.88 4.74
CA GLN A 78 -9.67 3.71 5.39
C GLN A 78 -8.96 2.43 4.90
N ASN A 79 -8.94 1.40 5.75
CA ASN A 79 -8.21 0.15 5.49
C ASN A 79 -8.70 -0.60 4.24
N ASP A 80 -9.97 -0.45 3.86
CA ASP A 80 -10.61 -1.06 2.69
C ASP A 80 -10.44 -0.25 1.40
N LYS A 81 -9.84 0.94 1.48
CA LYS A 81 -9.60 1.78 0.32
C LYS A 81 -8.41 1.26 -0.48
N THR A 82 -8.61 1.04 -1.78
CA THR A 82 -7.57 0.57 -2.70
C THR A 82 -6.58 1.67 -3.09
N VAL A 83 -5.38 1.29 -3.51
CA VAL A 83 -4.36 2.19 -4.09
C VAL A 83 -4.94 3.00 -5.25
N GLU A 84 -5.75 2.38 -6.11
CA GLU A 84 -6.45 3.06 -7.20
C GLU A 84 -7.43 4.11 -6.68
N GLN A 85 -8.27 3.78 -5.70
CA GLN A 85 -9.20 4.73 -5.09
C GLN A 85 -8.52 5.85 -4.31
N MET A 86 -7.30 5.63 -3.81
CA MET A 86 -6.48 6.67 -3.18
C MET A 86 -5.90 7.65 -4.21
N GLY A 87 -5.89 7.30 -5.50
CA GLY A 87 -5.30 8.11 -6.56
C GLY A 87 -3.77 8.19 -6.48
N VAL A 88 -3.14 7.20 -5.85
CA VAL A 88 -1.68 7.19 -5.68
C VAL A 88 -0.99 6.83 -6.99
N GLN A 89 0.06 7.59 -7.31
CA GLN A 89 0.87 7.40 -8.51
C GLN A 89 2.27 6.91 -8.15
N GLU A 90 2.96 6.34 -9.13
CA GLU A 90 4.36 5.93 -8.95
C GLU A 90 5.22 7.13 -8.55
N GLY A 91 6.15 6.91 -7.63
CA GLY A 91 7.02 7.97 -7.11
C GLY A 91 6.39 8.86 -6.04
N TYR A 92 5.09 8.70 -5.75
CA TYR A 92 4.47 9.36 -4.60
C TYR A 92 5.03 8.80 -3.30
N THR A 93 5.00 9.63 -2.26
CA THR A 93 5.48 9.26 -0.93
C THR A 93 4.29 9.12 0.02
N LEU A 94 4.20 7.96 0.68
CA LEU A 94 3.30 7.74 1.81
C LEU A 94 4.08 7.92 3.11
N TYR A 95 3.38 8.32 4.17
CA TYR A 95 3.96 8.41 5.50
C TYR A 95 3.34 7.34 6.39
N SER A 96 4.15 6.61 7.15
CA SER A 96 3.65 5.71 8.20
C SER A 96 4.15 6.18 9.55
N VAL A 97 3.23 6.43 10.48
CA VAL A 97 3.54 6.82 11.86
C VAL A 97 2.88 5.81 12.83
N PRO A 98 3.60 5.29 13.84
CA PRO A 98 2.99 4.46 14.85
C PRO A 98 2.14 5.33 15.79
N THR A 99 0.91 4.91 16.12
CA THR A 99 0.22 5.42 17.30
C THR A 99 1.00 5.03 18.53
N TYR A 100 1.23 5.97 19.44
CA TYR A 100 1.90 5.70 20.71
C TYR A 100 1.09 4.66 21.49
N VAL A 101 1.56 3.42 21.43
CA VAL A 101 1.11 2.29 22.24
C VAL A 101 2.41 1.65 22.68
N GLU A 102 2.62 1.55 24.00
CA GLU A 102 3.69 0.69 24.51
C GLU A 102 3.36 -0.73 24.07
N VAL A 103 4.00 -1.17 22.99
CA VAL A 103 3.90 -2.56 22.55
C VAL A 103 4.83 -3.35 23.46
N PRO A 104 4.35 -4.29 24.31
CA PRO A 104 5.20 -4.96 25.28
C PRO A 104 6.37 -5.74 24.64
N SER A 105 6.20 -6.19 23.39
CA SER A 105 7.25 -6.83 22.60
C SER A 105 8.23 -5.84 21.93
N MET A 106 7.90 -4.54 21.88
CA MET A 106 8.70 -3.48 21.26
C MET A 106 8.67 -2.20 22.12
N PRO A 107 9.33 -2.21 23.29
CA PRO A 107 9.24 -1.13 24.30
C PRO A 107 9.88 0.20 23.88
N ASN A 108 10.54 0.26 22.73
CA ASN A 108 11.18 1.46 22.17
C ASN A 108 10.64 1.78 20.77
N LEU A 109 9.37 1.51 20.50
CA LEU A 109 8.72 1.88 19.23
C LEU A 109 8.11 3.29 19.29
#